data_AF-A0A3M9LEX0-F1
#
_entry.id   AF-A0A3M9LEX0-F1
#
_cell.length_a   1.000
_cell.length_b   1.000
_cell.length_c   1.000
_cell.angle_alpha   90.00
_cell.angle_beta   90.00
_cell.angle_gamma   90.00
#
_symmetry.space_group_name_H-M   'P 1'
#
loop_
_entity.id
_entity.type
_entity.pdbx_description
1 polymer ?
#
loop_
_entity_poly.entity_id
_entity_poly.type
_entity_poly.pdbx_seq_one_letter_code
_entity_poly.pdbx_strand_id
1 'polypeptide(L)' 'MLEATIDASLLKDSIESLSVLVDEARVHISPEGICVKAVDPA' A
#
# COMPACT_ATOMS: atom_id res chain seq x y z
N MET A 1 5.15 -16.14 3.88
CA MET A 1 5.89 -14.90 4.23
C MET A 1 6.09 -14.15 2.93
N LEU A 2 5.83 -12.83 2.90
CA LEU A 2 6.08 -12.02 1.71
C LEU A 2 7.58 -11.77 1.62
N GLU A 3 8.18 -12.16 0.50
CA GLU A 3 9.56 -11.83 0.15
C GLU A 3 9.53 -11.23 -1.25
N ALA A 4 9.77 -9.91 -1.34
CA ALA A 4 9.70 -9.16 -2.58
C ALA A 4 10.74 -8.03 -2.56
N THR A 5 11.36 -7.77 -3.71
CA THR A 5 12.19 -6.58 -3.92
C THR A 5 11.36 -5.56 -4.68
N ILE A 6 11.21 -4.36 -4.12
CA ILE A 6 10.38 -3.29 -4.67
C ILE A 6 11.27 -2.07 -4.91
N ASP A 7 11.01 -1.35 -6.01
CA ASP A 7 11.64 -0.07 -6.26
C ASP A 7 11.29 0.94 -5.14
N ALA A 8 12.30 1.61 -4.60
CA ALA A 8 12.11 2.51 -3.47
C ALA A 8 11.19 3.69 -3.78
N SER A 9 11.24 4.22 -5.01
CA SER A 9 10.36 5.30 -5.43
C SER A 9 8.92 4.83 -5.54
N LEU A 10 8.69 3.65 -6.13
CA LEU A 10 7.36 3.05 -6.22
C LEU A 10 6.72 2.82 -4.84
N LEU A 11 7.50 2.30 -3.89
CA LEU A 11 7.01 2.08 -2.52
C LEU A 11 6.65 3.42 -1.85
N LYS A 12 7.50 4.43 -1.98
CA LYS A 12 7.27 5.76 -1.41
C LYS A 12 6.00 6.38 -1.98
N ASP A 13 5.86 6.42 -3.30
CA ASP A 13 4.70 7.03 -3.97
C ASP A 13 3.38 6.33 -3.59
N SER A 14 3.43 5.01 -3.43
CA SER A 14 2.28 4.20 -2.99
C SER A 14 1.85 4.54 -1.55
N ILE A 15 2.82 4.72 -0.64
CA ILE A 15 2.54 5.06 0.76
C ILE A 15 2.04 6.51 0.86
N GLU A 16 2.71 7.46 0.20
CA GLU A 16 2.31 8.88 0.23
C GLU A 16 0.88 9.08 -0.28
N SER A 17 0.50 8.34 -1.34
CA SER A 17 -0.87 8.37 -1.87
C SER A 17 -1.92 7.87 -0.88
N LEU A 18 -1.61 6.84 -0.10
CA LEU A 18 -2.52 6.27 0.91
C LEU A 18 -2.63 7.18 2.14
N SER A 19 -1.52 7.78 2.57
CA SER A 19 -1.44 8.65 3.74
C SER A 19 -2.26 9.93 3.64
N VAL A 20 -2.72 10.31 2.44
CA VAL A 20 -3.67 11.42 2.26
C VAL A 20 -5.06 11.07 2.79
N LEU A 21 -5.43 9.78 2.78
CA LEU A 21 -6.79 9.32 3.08
C LEU A 21 -6.90 8.64 4.46
N VAL A 22 -5.86 7.91 4.88
CA VAL A 22 -5.88 7.11 6.11
C VAL A 22 -4.50 7.07 6.78
N ASP A 23 -4.50 7.02 8.11
CA ASP A 23 -3.26 6.83 8.89
C ASP A 23 -2.79 5.37 8.89
N GLU A 24 -3.72 4.42 8.78
CA GLU A 24 -3.47 2.99 8.79
C GLU A 24 -4.25 2.28 7.68
N ALA A 25 -3.61 1.31 7.03
CA ALA A 25 -4.23 0.52 5.96
C ALA A 25 -3.86 -0.96 6.06
N ARG A 26 -4.84 -1.82 5.76
CA ARG A 26 -4.60 -3.26 5.65
C ARG A 26 -4.15 -3.62 4.24
N VAL A 27 -2.96 -4.21 4.15
CA VAL A 27 -2.41 -4.67 2.87
C VAL A 27 -2.85 -6.11 2.59
N HIS A 28 -3.37 -6.35 1.39
CA HIS A 28 -3.69 -7.68 0.88
C HIS A 28 -2.59 -8.14 -0.07
N ILE A 29 -2.13 -9.38 0.12
CA ILE A 29 -1.04 -9.98 -0.65
C ILE A 29 -1.61 -11.24 -1.32
N SER A 30 -1.53 -11.29 -2.64
CA SER A 30 -1.94 -12.45 -3.46
C SER A 30 -0.86 -12.76 -4.52
N PRO A 31 -0.97 -13.88 -5.26
CA PRO A 31 -0.03 -14.21 -6.34
C PRO A 31 0.11 -13.11 -7.43
N GLU A 32 -0.90 -12.26 -7.56
CA GLU A 32 -1.02 -11.16 -8.53
C GLU A 32 -0.36 -9.88 -8.02
N GLY A 33 0.02 -9.85 -6.74
CA GLY A 33 0.80 -8.78 -6.13
C GLY A 33 0.20 -8.24 -4.83
N ILE A 34 0.52 -6.98 -4.57
CA ILE A 34 0.15 -6.24 -3.36
C ILE A 34 -1.00 -5.29 -3.71
N CYS A 35 -2.09 -5.37 -2.95
CA CYS A 35 -3.27 -4.51 -3.12
C CYS A 35 -3.66 -3.86 -1.80
N VAL A 36 -4.09 -2.60 -1.87
CA VAL A 36 -4.62 -1.84 -0.72
C VAL A 36 -5.93 -1.18 -1.13
N LYS A 37 -6.89 -1.14 -0.21
CA LYS A 37 -8.15 -0.40 -0.35
C LYS A 37 -8.38 0.36 0.95
N ALA A 38 -8.64 1.65 0.84
CA ALA A 38 -8.93 2.54 1.96
C ALA A 38 -10.00 3.54 1.54
N VAL A 39 -10.76 4.05 2.52
CA VAL A 39 -11.81 5.05 2.33
C VAL A 39 -11.52 6.18 3.31
N ASP A 40 -11.64 7.42 2.84
CA ASP A 40 -11.49 8.62 3.67
C ASP A 40 -12.56 8.63 4.77
N PRO A 41 -12.19 8.78 6.06
CA PRO A 41 -13.15 8.86 7.16
C PRO A 41 -13.91 10.20 7.26
N ALA A 42 -13.48 11.25 6.55
CA ALA A 42 -14.05 12.60 6.63
C ALA A 42 -15.41 12.77 5.91
#